data_AF-A0A7S2E8K4-F1
#
_entry.id   AF-A0A7S2E8K4-F1
#
_cell.length_a   1.000
_cell.length_b   1.000
_cell.length_c   1.000
_cell.angle_alpha   90.00
_cell.angle_beta   90.00
_cell.angle_gamma   90.00
#
_symmetry.space_group_name_H-M   'P 1'
#
loop_
_entity.id
_entity.type
_entity.pdbx_description
1 polymer ?
#
loop_
_entity_poly.entity_id
_entity_poly.type
_entity_poly.pdbx_seq_one_letter_code
_entity_poly.pdbx_strand_id
1 'polypeptide(L)'
;KEKTGEEKRISPTSMSQPPEIATVVRHFNKIKQKCLHLEEHSSSIQSQLESSQRRVAALENQMATQRKELDLWQSEKKEMEHRVTASDTELGKIRAQEKIWQREADSLRSLLSTYENVHESSSGGSEKKKRRVAPAESSTASRNEKEGDEDGPTSQGLRLSLDSARERVDILTQQNNTATEELESSRSEIEKLKAEHERVLEKFSKLRDALYKEREKAAEAEDRACQAETLAGKGSFNSETTRVLHLQENPMMAAVREKYETEIRALKEAIEEMKAESSAKGSTSTKTPPSGKKDTISSLDAQKLHQRLKQSFKEQIAMFREGVYLLTGYKVDMFVDSDRPRYKVRSMFSEQEDDHLMFVWPKTKPGEDEGVTSLDMLDTELAQQLSKTSSSIQYITKFKSLPAFMSSVTLELFEKQTFMG
;
A
#
# COMPACT_ATOMS: atom_id res chain seq x y z
N LYS A 1 -24.43 40.22 62.55
CA LYS A 1 -25.73 40.65 61.97
C LYS A 1 -25.82 40.06 60.57
N GLU A 2 -27.02 39.68 60.13
CA GLU A 2 -27.37 38.67 59.08
C GLU A 2 -27.20 37.24 59.62
N LYS A 3 -28.21 36.44 60.01
CA LYS A 3 -29.62 36.24 59.61
C LYS A 3 -29.81 35.64 58.19
N THR A 4 -29.56 34.35 58.10
CA THR A 4 -30.15 33.39 57.14
C THR A 4 -30.31 32.09 57.91
N GLY A 5 -31.50 31.71 58.35
CA GLY A 5 -32.50 31.09 57.49
C GLY A 5 -32.55 29.60 57.85
N GLU A 6 -33.02 29.31 59.07
CA GLU A 6 -33.17 27.97 59.62
C GLU A 6 -34.37 27.28 58.93
N GLU A 7 -34.13 26.67 57.78
CA GLU A 7 -35.11 25.75 57.17
C GLU A 7 -35.18 24.47 58.00
N LYS A 8 -36.20 24.43 58.85
CA LYS A 8 -36.71 23.22 59.51
C LYS A 8 -36.79 22.08 58.49
N ARG A 9 -35.84 21.14 58.57
CA ARG A 9 -36.01 19.78 58.06
C ARG A 9 -37.20 19.17 58.79
N ILE A 10 -38.35 19.17 58.15
CA ILE A 10 -39.51 18.37 58.53
C ILE A 10 -39.07 16.91 58.36
N SER A 11 -38.76 16.25 59.48
CA SER A 11 -38.65 14.80 59.56
C SER A 11 -39.99 14.19 59.19
N PRO A 12 -40.10 13.36 58.14
CA PRO A 12 -41.36 12.69 57.84
C PRO A 12 -41.60 11.63 58.91
N THR A 13 -42.63 11.90 59.68
CA THR A 13 -43.33 11.05 60.62
C THR A 13 -43.40 9.61 60.12
N SER A 14 -43.12 8.67 61.02
CA SER A 14 -43.32 7.23 60.89
C SER A 14 -44.81 6.90 60.73
N MET A 15 -45.39 7.21 59.57
CA MET A 15 -46.57 6.53 59.09
C MET A 15 -46.10 5.15 58.63
N SER A 16 -46.44 4.12 59.40
CA SER A 16 -46.31 2.72 58.96
C SER A 16 -46.99 2.60 57.61
N GLN A 17 -46.19 2.59 56.52
CA GLN A 17 -46.72 2.37 55.19
C GLN A 17 -47.50 1.05 55.21
N PRO A 18 -48.72 1.00 54.64
CA PRO A 18 -49.45 -0.25 54.46
C PRO A 18 -48.51 -1.32 53.89
N PRO A 19 -48.57 -2.56 54.37
CA PRO A 19 -47.61 -3.62 54.00
C PRO A 19 -47.51 -3.83 52.48
N GLU A 20 -48.59 -3.54 51.75
CA GLU A 20 -48.67 -3.55 50.28
C GLU A 20 -47.85 -2.44 49.61
N ILE A 21 -47.77 -1.25 50.20
CA ILE A 21 -46.93 -0.15 49.68
C ILE A 21 -45.45 -0.46 49.93
N ALA A 22 -45.13 -1.05 51.10
CA ALA A 22 -43.76 -1.45 51.42
C ALA A 22 -43.23 -2.56 50.48
N THR A 23 -44.06 -3.52 50.06
CA THR A 23 -43.66 -4.54 49.08
C THR A 23 -43.44 -3.97 47.69
N VAL A 24 -44.31 -3.05 47.22
CA VAL A 24 -44.15 -2.36 45.94
C VAL A 24 -42.87 -1.51 45.93
N VAL A 25 -42.58 -0.77 47.00
CA VAL A 25 -41.35 0.02 47.13
C VAL A 25 -40.09 -0.86 47.09
N ARG A 26 -40.11 -2.02 47.75
CA ARG A 26 -39.01 -3.00 47.66
C ARG A 26 -38.83 -3.54 46.24
N HIS A 27 -39.93 -3.83 45.54
CA HIS A 27 -39.86 -4.32 44.16
C HIS A 27 -39.33 -3.25 43.21
N PHE A 28 -39.78 -1.99 43.37
CA PHE A 28 -39.29 -0.85 42.62
C PHE A 28 -37.79 -0.61 42.87
N ASN A 29 -37.33 -0.69 44.12
CA ASN A 29 -35.91 -0.58 44.45
C ASN A 29 -35.09 -1.73 43.83
N LYS A 30 -35.62 -2.96 43.80
CA LYS A 30 -34.97 -4.10 43.14
C LYS A 30 -34.88 -3.90 41.62
N ILE A 31 -35.92 -3.37 41.00
CA ILE A 31 -35.91 -3.02 39.57
C ILE A 31 -34.90 -1.89 39.31
N LYS A 32 -34.89 -0.84 40.14
CA LYS A 32 -33.93 0.26 40.03
C LYS A 32 -32.49 -0.22 40.14
N GLN A 33 -32.19 -1.11 41.09
CA GLN A 33 -30.86 -1.73 41.21
C GLN A 33 -30.49 -2.55 39.98
N LYS A 34 -31.43 -3.31 39.42
CA LYS A 34 -31.20 -4.05 38.16
C LYS A 34 -30.95 -3.11 36.99
N CYS A 35 -31.69 -2.00 36.86
CA CYS A 35 -31.47 -1.00 35.82
C CYS A 35 -30.07 -0.39 35.91
N LEU A 36 -29.64 0.03 37.11
CA LEU A 36 -28.30 0.56 37.32
C LEU A 36 -27.21 -0.46 36.97
N HIS A 37 -27.38 -1.72 37.37
CA HIS A 37 -26.43 -2.77 37.04
C HIS A 37 -26.35 -3.04 35.52
N LEU A 38 -27.49 -2.98 34.82
CA LEU A 38 -27.54 -3.12 33.36
C LEU A 38 -26.90 -1.92 32.66
N GLU A 39 -27.06 -0.71 33.18
CA GLU A 39 -26.41 0.50 32.68
C GLU A 39 -24.88 0.42 32.85
N GLU A 40 -24.40 -0.01 34.02
CA GLU A 40 -22.97 -0.24 34.27
C GLU A 40 -22.42 -1.31 33.31
N HIS A 41 -23.12 -2.44 33.15
CA HIS A 41 -22.71 -3.50 32.22
C HIS A 41 -22.69 -3.02 30.77
N SER A 42 -23.68 -2.23 30.35
CA SER A 42 -23.73 -1.62 29.02
C SER A 42 -22.55 -0.67 28.79
N SER A 43 -22.22 0.16 29.78
CA SER A 43 -21.08 1.09 29.72
C SER A 43 -19.74 0.33 29.65
N SER A 44 -19.61 -0.77 30.38
CA SER A 44 -18.44 -1.64 30.37
C SER A 44 -18.23 -2.30 29.00
N ILE A 45 -19.29 -2.88 28.43
CA ILE A 45 -19.25 -3.46 27.08
C ILE A 45 -18.90 -2.40 26.05
N GLN A 46 -19.46 -1.20 26.15
CA GLN A 46 -19.18 -0.12 25.21
C GLN A 46 -17.70 0.30 25.27
N SER A 47 -17.12 0.42 26.46
CA SER A 47 -15.69 0.69 26.63
C SER A 47 -14.81 -0.43 26.05
N GLN A 48 -15.19 -1.69 26.26
CA GLN A 48 -14.49 -2.83 25.68
C GLN A 48 -14.56 -2.84 24.14
N LEU A 49 -15.72 -2.51 23.57
CA LEU A 49 -15.92 -2.38 22.12
C LEU A 49 -15.03 -1.28 21.55
N GLU A 50 -15.01 -0.10 22.17
CA GLU A 50 -14.18 1.03 21.74
C GLU A 50 -12.68 0.68 21.82
N SER A 51 -12.24 0.01 22.89
CA SER A 51 -10.85 -0.45 23.03
C SER A 51 -10.46 -1.46 21.94
N SER A 52 -11.39 -2.37 21.59
CA SER A 52 -11.17 -3.37 20.55
C SER A 52 -11.13 -2.72 19.17
N GLN A 53 -12.00 -1.74 18.90
CA GLN A 53 -11.99 -0.97 17.65
C GLN A 53 -10.67 -0.20 17.46
N ARG A 54 -10.14 0.43 18.52
CA ARG A 54 -8.83 1.09 18.46
C ARG A 54 -7.70 0.11 18.14
N ARG A 55 -7.75 -1.09 18.72
CA ARG A 55 -6.75 -2.15 18.44
C ARG A 55 -6.83 -2.63 17.00
N VAL A 56 -8.02 -2.83 16.46
CA VAL A 56 -8.22 -3.21 15.05
C VAL A 56 -7.65 -2.13 14.12
N ALA A 57 -7.99 -0.86 14.34
CA ALA A 57 -7.48 0.24 13.53
C ALA A 57 -5.94 0.35 13.58
N ALA A 58 -5.32 0.09 14.74
CA ALA A 58 -3.86 0.07 14.86
C ALA A 58 -3.23 -1.07 14.03
N LEU A 59 -3.82 -2.26 14.07
CA LEU A 59 -3.37 -3.41 13.29
C LEU A 59 -3.57 -3.20 11.78
N GLU A 60 -4.68 -2.59 11.36
CA GLU A 60 -4.92 -2.23 9.96
C GLU A 60 -3.87 -1.25 9.43
N ASN A 61 -3.52 -0.24 10.23
CA ASN A 61 -2.44 0.70 9.89
C ASN A 61 -1.08 0.00 9.77
N GLN A 62 -0.75 -0.89 10.69
CA GLN A 62 0.49 -1.67 10.64
C GLN A 62 0.54 -2.60 9.41
N MET A 63 -0.58 -3.23 9.06
CA MET A 63 -0.69 -4.04 7.85
C MET A 63 -0.53 -3.19 6.59
N ALA A 64 -1.07 -1.96 6.58
CA ALA A 64 -0.90 -1.03 5.46
C ALA A 64 0.56 -0.57 5.30
N THR A 65 1.28 -0.30 6.39
CA THR A 65 2.71 0.06 6.31
C THR A 65 3.56 -1.12 5.83
N GLN A 66 3.32 -2.31 6.34
CA GLN A 66 4.03 -3.52 5.91
C GLN A 66 3.79 -3.85 4.43
N ARG A 67 2.57 -3.63 3.91
CA ARG A 67 2.29 -3.79 2.48
C ARG A 67 3.10 -2.82 1.62
N LYS A 68 3.19 -1.56 2.02
CA LYS A 68 4.01 -0.55 1.32
C LYS A 68 5.49 -0.92 1.31
N GLU A 69 6.02 -1.39 2.43
CA GLU A 69 7.40 -1.88 2.52
C GLU A 69 7.62 -3.06 1.57
N LEU A 70 6.69 -4.01 1.54
CA LEU A 70 6.77 -5.19 0.67
C LEU A 70 6.77 -4.78 -0.81
N ASP A 71 5.93 -3.83 -1.20
CA ASP A 71 5.89 -3.31 -2.58
C ASP A 71 7.20 -2.61 -2.97
N LEU A 72 7.82 -1.85 -2.05
CA LEU A 72 9.13 -1.23 -2.26
C LEU A 72 10.22 -2.29 -2.47
N TRP A 73 10.29 -3.29 -1.59
CA TRP A 73 11.25 -4.39 -1.70
C TRP A 73 11.06 -5.21 -2.98
N GLN A 74 9.81 -5.40 -3.44
CA GLN A 74 9.55 -6.05 -4.72
C GLN A 74 10.04 -5.24 -5.92
N SER A 75 9.89 -3.91 -5.87
CA SER A 75 10.39 -3.03 -6.93
C SER A 75 11.91 -3.05 -6.98
N GLU A 76 12.57 -2.93 -5.83
CA GLU A 76 14.03 -2.98 -5.73
C GLU A 76 14.58 -4.33 -6.19
N LYS A 77 13.93 -5.44 -5.81
CA LYS A 77 14.28 -6.77 -6.27
C LYS A 77 14.23 -6.87 -7.81
N LYS A 78 13.15 -6.37 -8.44
CA LYS A 78 13.02 -6.38 -9.91
C LYS A 78 14.11 -5.55 -10.57
N GLU A 79 14.44 -4.38 -10.02
CA GLU A 79 15.51 -3.54 -10.53
C GLU A 79 16.87 -4.26 -10.45
N MET A 80 17.16 -4.93 -9.33
CA MET A 80 18.39 -5.71 -9.17
C MET A 80 18.44 -6.90 -10.14
N GLU A 81 17.33 -7.60 -10.35
CA GLU A 81 17.23 -8.67 -11.36
C GLU A 81 17.48 -8.12 -12.78
N HIS A 82 16.94 -6.95 -13.11
CA HIS A 82 17.23 -6.28 -14.38
C HIS A 82 18.71 -5.89 -14.52
N ARG A 83 19.35 -5.41 -13.46
CA ARG A 83 20.78 -5.05 -13.48
C ARG A 83 21.68 -6.28 -13.64
N VAL A 84 21.34 -7.39 -12.99
CA VAL A 84 22.07 -8.66 -13.13
C VAL A 84 21.94 -9.19 -14.55
N THR A 85 20.72 -9.28 -15.07
CA THR A 85 20.48 -9.76 -16.44
C THR A 85 21.17 -8.87 -17.48
N ALA A 86 21.16 -7.55 -17.32
CA ALA A 86 21.92 -6.64 -18.17
C ALA A 86 23.43 -6.93 -18.12
N SER A 87 24.00 -7.09 -16.93
CA SER A 87 25.42 -7.41 -16.75
C SER A 87 25.79 -8.77 -17.37
N ASP A 88 24.92 -9.78 -17.23
CA ASP A 88 25.11 -11.10 -17.84
C ASP A 88 25.11 -11.05 -19.37
N THR A 89 24.24 -10.21 -19.97
CA THR A 89 24.25 -10.02 -21.43
C THR A 89 25.54 -9.36 -21.91
N GLU A 90 26.06 -8.36 -21.19
CA GLU A 90 27.33 -7.71 -21.52
C GLU A 90 28.51 -8.68 -21.36
N LEU A 91 28.56 -9.45 -20.28
CA LEU A 91 29.55 -10.52 -20.10
C LEU A 91 29.47 -11.56 -21.22
N GLY A 92 28.26 -11.89 -21.69
CA GLY A 92 28.05 -12.76 -22.84
C GLY A 92 28.68 -12.21 -24.13
N LYS A 93 28.51 -10.90 -24.39
CA LYS A 93 29.13 -10.22 -25.53
C LYS A 93 30.65 -10.21 -25.44
N ILE A 94 31.20 -9.87 -24.28
CA ILE A 94 32.66 -9.84 -24.04
C ILE A 94 33.26 -11.24 -24.24
N ARG A 95 32.65 -12.28 -23.67
CA ARG A 95 33.10 -13.67 -23.87
C ARG A 95 33.02 -14.12 -25.32
N ALA A 96 32.01 -13.67 -26.07
CA ALA A 96 31.93 -13.98 -27.50
C ALA A 96 33.03 -13.28 -28.30
N GLN A 97 33.33 -12.02 -27.96
CA GLN A 97 34.41 -11.24 -28.56
C GLN A 97 35.79 -11.83 -28.26
N GLU A 98 36.03 -12.24 -27.01
CA GLU A 98 37.25 -12.93 -26.61
C GLU A 98 37.49 -14.20 -27.45
N LYS A 99 36.44 -15.00 -27.69
CA LYS A 99 36.54 -16.19 -28.56
C LYS A 99 36.90 -15.84 -30.00
N ILE A 100 36.45 -14.69 -30.52
CA ILE A 100 36.81 -14.23 -31.86
C ILE A 100 38.29 -13.83 -31.89
N TRP A 101 38.73 -13.01 -30.93
CA TRP A 101 40.12 -12.58 -30.82
C TRP A 101 41.10 -13.75 -30.61
N GLN A 102 40.71 -14.78 -29.84
CA GLN A 102 41.50 -16.00 -29.69
C GLN A 102 41.69 -16.71 -31.04
N ARG A 103 40.61 -16.87 -31.82
CA ARG A 103 40.70 -17.48 -33.17
C ARG A 103 41.54 -16.66 -34.13
N GLU A 104 41.40 -15.33 -34.11
CA GLU A 104 42.22 -14.42 -34.93
C GLU A 104 43.70 -14.52 -34.54
N ALA A 105 44.01 -14.53 -33.24
CA ALA A 105 45.37 -14.68 -32.75
C ALA A 105 45.99 -16.04 -33.13
N ASP A 106 45.22 -17.13 -33.04
CA ASP A 106 45.66 -18.46 -33.48
C ASP A 106 45.89 -18.53 -34.99
N SER A 107 45.03 -17.89 -35.78
CA SER A 107 45.20 -17.78 -37.23
C SER A 107 46.48 -17.00 -37.59
N LEU A 108 46.74 -15.88 -36.92
CA LEU A 108 47.97 -15.09 -37.11
C LEU A 108 49.22 -15.87 -36.68
N ARG A 109 49.16 -16.60 -35.56
CA ARG A 109 50.25 -17.50 -35.13
C ARG A 109 50.54 -18.58 -36.16
N SER A 110 49.49 -19.21 -36.71
CA SER A 110 49.63 -20.21 -37.78
C SER A 110 50.25 -19.60 -39.03
N LEU A 111 49.81 -18.41 -39.45
CA LEU A 111 50.36 -17.71 -40.61
C LEU A 111 51.86 -17.38 -40.40
N LEU A 112 52.23 -16.83 -39.25
CA LEU A 112 53.63 -16.56 -38.90
C LEU A 112 54.49 -17.84 -38.96
N SER A 113 53.99 -18.96 -38.43
CA SER A 113 54.68 -20.25 -38.51
C SER A 113 54.89 -20.71 -39.97
N THR A 114 53.93 -20.47 -40.87
CA THR A 114 54.13 -20.77 -42.30
C THR A 114 55.21 -19.90 -42.93
N TYR A 115 55.30 -18.61 -42.56
CA TYR A 115 56.37 -17.74 -43.06
C TYR A 115 57.75 -18.13 -42.53
N GLU A 116 57.84 -18.50 -41.25
CA GLU A 116 59.09 -18.97 -40.63
C GLU A 116 59.60 -20.24 -41.31
N ASN A 117 58.72 -21.22 -41.54
CA ASN A 117 59.07 -22.45 -42.26
C ASN A 117 59.48 -22.20 -43.73
N VAL A 118 58.87 -21.24 -44.42
CA VAL A 118 59.26 -20.86 -45.79
C VAL A 118 60.61 -20.13 -45.80
N HIS A 119 60.88 -19.30 -44.79
CA HIS A 119 62.17 -18.64 -44.64
C HIS A 119 63.30 -19.64 -44.31
N GLU A 120 63.03 -20.65 -43.48
CA GLU A 120 63.96 -21.76 -43.23
C GLU A 120 64.19 -22.61 -44.48
N SER A 121 63.15 -22.83 -45.28
CA SER A 121 63.23 -23.54 -46.56
C SER A 121 63.99 -22.75 -47.64
N SER A 122 63.95 -21.42 -47.60
CA SER A 122 64.69 -20.53 -48.51
C SER A 122 66.12 -20.23 -48.03
N SER A 123 66.43 -20.47 -46.75
CA SER A 123 67.75 -20.26 -46.14
C SER A 123 68.62 -21.54 -46.09
N GLY A 124 68.13 -22.67 -46.62
CA GLY A 124 68.80 -23.98 -46.61
C GLY A 124 69.95 -24.13 -47.62
N GLY A 125 70.85 -23.15 -47.68
CA GLY A 125 71.92 -23.06 -48.68
C GLY A 125 73.34 -22.78 -48.18
N SER A 126 73.65 -22.85 -46.88
CA SER A 126 75.03 -22.78 -46.32
C SER A 126 74.92 -22.83 -44.79
N GLU A 127 75.68 -23.54 -43.97
CA GLU A 127 76.96 -24.23 -44.14
C GLU A 127 77.15 -25.19 -42.95
N LYS A 128 77.82 -26.30 -43.23
CA LYS A 128 78.29 -27.26 -42.23
C LYS A 128 79.49 -26.68 -41.48
N LYS A 129 79.47 -26.66 -40.13
CA LYS A 129 80.73 -26.73 -39.36
C LYS A 129 80.56 -27.40 -37.99
N LYS A 130 80.70 -28.73 -38.03
CA LYS A 130 81.15 -29.53 -36.88
C LYS A 130 82.60 -29.20 -36.55
N ARG A 131 82.90 -29.00 -35.27
CA ARG A 131 84.17 -29.32 -34.56
C ARG A 131 84.02 -28.80 -33.12
N ARG A 132 84.51 -29.41 -32.06
CA ARG A 132 84.99 -30.76 -31.70
C ARG A 132 85.18 -30.68 -30.17
N VAL A 133 84.96 -31.78 -29.48
CA VAL A 133 85.21 -32.00 -28.04
C VAL A 133 86.72 -31.92 -27.73
N ALA A 134 87.13 -31.27 -26.62
CA ALA A 134 87.99 -31.79 -25.54
C ALA A 134 88.76 -30.68 -24.74
N PRO A 135 89.10 -30.92 -23.45
CA PRO A 135 89.62 -29.94 -22.48
C PRO A 135 91.15 -29.94 -22.36
N ALA A 136 91.74 -28.83 -21.90
CA ALA A 136 93.16 -28.75 -21.52
C ALA A 136 93.33 -27.81 -20.31
N GLU A 137 93.97 -28.35 -19.28
CA GLU A 137 94.26 -27.72 -17.99
C GLU A 137 95.48 -26.79 -18.05
N SER A 138 95.49 -25.87 -17.08
CA SER A 138 96.65 -25.39 -16.31
C SER A 138 97.69 -24.44 -16.94
N SER A 139 98.03 -23.45 -16.11
CA SER A 139 99.31 -22.74 -15.99
C SER A 139 99.34 -21.33 -16.58
N THR A 140 99.11 -20.34 -15.72
CA THR A 140 100.14 -19.32 -15.39
C THR A 140 99.63 -18.48 -14.23
N ALA A 141 100.13 -18.84 -13.04
CA ALA A 141 100.33 -17.87 -11.99
C ALA A 141 101.33 -16.80 -12.46
N SER A 142 101.29 -15.63 -11.80
CA SER A 142 102.19 -14.48 -11.90
C SER A 142 101.84 -13.40 -12.94
N ARG A 143 100.98 -12.47 -12.52
CA ARG A 143 101.33 -11.04 -12.58
C ARG A 143 100.61 -10.28 -11.48
N ASN A 144 101.36 -10.01 -10.41
CA ASN A 144 101.02 -9.06 -9.36
C ASN A 144 100.77 -7.66 -9.97
N GLU A 145 99.92 -6.92 -9.25
CA GLU A 145 99.94 -5.46 -9.10
C GLU A 145 99.64 -4.63 -10.36
N LYS A 146 98.34 -4.32 -10.51
CA LYS A 146 97.85 -2.96 -10.73
C LYS A 146 96.41 -2.88 -10.20
N GLU A 147 96.28 -2.40 -8.96
CA GLU A 147 95.13 -1.55 -8.61
C GLU A 147 95.11 -0.35 -9.57
N GLY A 148 93.92 0.10 -9.96
CA GLY A 148 93.73 1.35 -10.67
C GLY A 148 92.57 1.33 -11.64
N ASP A 149 91.37 1.60 -11.12
CA ASP A 149 90.35 2.43 -11.77
C ASP A 149 90.05 2.19 -13.26
N GLU A 150 89.33 1.11 -13.58
CA GLU A 150 88.42 1.10 -14.73
C GLU A 150 87.01 0.66 -14.32
N ASP A 151 86.50 1.23 -13.21
CA ASP A 151 85.06 1.40 -13.04
C ASP A 151 84.65 2.57 -13.92
N GLY A 152 84.42 2.31 -15.22
CA GLY A 152 83.82 3.30 -16.09
C GLY A 152 82.48 3.79 -15.50
N PRO A 153 82.09 5.07 -15.68
CA PRO A 153 80.85 5.62 -15.12
C PRO A 153 79.60 4.79 -15.46
N THR A 154 79.68 3.99 -16.52
CA THR A 154 78.67 3.02 -16.95
C THR A 154 78.53 1.80 -16.02
N SER A 155 79.60 1.24 -15.45
CA SER A 155 79.52 0.06 -14.55
C SER A 155 78.90 0.42 -13.20
N GLN A 156 79.27 1.59 -12.66
CA GLN A 156 78.70 2.12 -11.42
C GLN A 156 77.24 2.55 -11.62
N GLY A 157 76.89 3.17 -12.76
CA GLY A 157 75.50 3.50 -13.09
C GLY A 157 74.60 2.28 -13.22
N LEU A 158 75.10 1.18 -13.81
CA LEU A 158 74.36 -0.08 -13.89
C LEU A 158 74.17 -0.74 -12.52
N ARG A 159 75.17 -0.67 -11.62
CA ARG A 159 75.04 -1.16 -10.23
C ARG A 159 73.96 -0.40 -9.47
N LEU A 160 73.98 0.93 -9.52
CA LEU A 160 72.97 1.78 -8.88
C LEU A 160 71.56 1.51 -9.45
N SER A 161 71.43 1.33 -10.77
CA SER A 161 70.15 0.97 -11.39
C SER A 161 69.66 -0.41 -10.96
N LEU A 162 70.57 -1.36 -10.75
CA LEU A 162 70.23 -2.72 -10.33
C LEU A 162 69.83 -2.76 -8.85
N ASP A 163 70.47 -1.99 -7.98
CA ASP A 163 70.10 -1.86 -6.59
C ASP A 163 68.77 -1.11 -6.42
N SER A 164 68.51 -0.06 -7.22
CA SER A 164 67.20 0.61 -7.27
C SER A 164 66.09 -0.31 -7.79
N ALA A 165 66.40 -1.17 -8.78
CA ALA A 165 65.44 -2.16 -9.27
C ALA A 165 65.13 -3.22 -8.20
N ARG A 166 66.12 -3.64 -7.40
CA ARG A 166 65.93 -4.57 -6.27
C ARG A 166 65.05 -3.96 -5.18
N GLU A 167 65.33 -2.73 -4.76
CA GLU A 167 64.50 -2.03 -3.77
C GLU A 167 63.05 -1.89 -4.24
N ARG A 168 62.84 -1.61 -5.53
CA ARG A 168 61.50 -1.55 -6.11
C ARG A 168 60.80 -2.91 -6.12
N VAL A 169 61.53 -4.00 -6.36
CA VAL A 169 60.99 -5.37 -6.25
C VAL A 169 60.60 -5.65 -4.81
N ASP A 170 61.43 -5.29 -3.82
CA ASP A 170 61.12 -5.51 -2.41
C ASP A 170 59.86 -4.75 -1.99
N ILE A 171 59.73 -3.47 -2.38
CA ILE A 171 58.51 -2.68 -2.13
C ILE A 171 57.28 -3.32 -2.79
N LEU A 172 57.40 -3.77 -4.04
CA LEU A 172 56.30 -4.43 -4.75
C LEU A 172 55.93 -5.78 -4.13
N THR A 173 56.88 -6.53 -3.58
CA THR A 173 56.59 -7.77 -2.86
C THR A 173 55.89 -7.50 -1.53
N GLN A 174 56.30 -6.46 -0.80
CA GLN A 174 55.61 -6.04 0.43
C GLN A 174 54.18 -5.59 0.13
N GLN A 175 53.97 -4.79 -0.93
CA GLN A 175 52.63 -4.36 -1.36
C GLN A 175 51.74 -5.53 -1.80
N ASN A 176 52.30 -6.53 -2.50
CA ASN A 176 51.55 -7.74 -2.84
C ASN A 176 51.16 -8.52 -1.59
N ASN A 177 52.07 -8.67 -0.62
CA ASN A 177 51.77 -9.38 0.63
C ASN A 177 50.67 -8.67 1.43
N THR A 178 50.72 -7.35 1.58
CA THR A 178 49.65 -6.61 2.27
C THR A 178 48.33 -6.71 1.52
N ALA A 179 48.34 -6.62 0.18
CA ALA A 179 47.14 -6.80 -0.63
C ALA A 179 46.56 -8.22 -0.51
N THR A 180 47.41 -9.25 -0.39
CA THR A 180 46.94 -10.62 -0.17
C THR A 180 46.29 -10.80 1.21
N GLU A 181 46.84 -10.20 2.26
CA GLU A 181 46.26 -10.24 3.62
C GLU A 181 44.91 -9.49 3.70
N GLU A 182 44.80 -8.35 3.02
CA GLU A 182 43.54 -7.60 2.88
C GLU A 182 42.47 -8.40 2.12
N LEU A 183 42.89 -9.13 1.07
CA LEU A 183 42.00 -9.96 0.27
C LEU A 183 41.52 -11.18 1.08
N GLU A 184 42.40 -11.81 1.85
CA GLU A 184 42.05 -12.93 2.74
C GLU A 184 41.13 -12.51 3.88
N SER A 185 41.38 -11.37 4.52
CA SER A 185 40.51 -10.84 5.57
C SER A 185 39.12 -10.48 5.02
N SER A 186 39.04 -9.82 3.87
CA SER A 186 37.79 -9.52 3.17
C SER A 186 37.02 -10.79 2.79
N ARG A 187 37.71 -11.82 2.30
CA ARG A 187 37.09 -13.14 2.02
C ARG A 187 36.51 -13.78 3.29
N SER A 188 37.22 -13.71 4.41
CA SER A 188 36.75 -14.25 5.68
C SER A 188 35.49 -13.54 6.19
N GLU A 189 35.39 -12.23 5.98
CA GLU A 189 34.24 -11.42 6.36
C GLU A 189 33.02 -11.74 5.49
N ILE A 190 33.23 -11.88 4.17
CA ILE A 190 32.19 -12.31 3.23
C ILE A 190 31.63 -13.69 3.62
N GLU A 191 32.48 -14.65 4.00
CA GLU A 191 32.01 -15.98 4.42
C GLU A 191 31.21 -15.92 5.72
N LYS A 192 31.58 -15.07 6.69
CA LYS A 192 30.78 -14.85 7.91
C LYS A 192 29.41 -14.24 7.59
N LEU A 193 29.38 -13.21 6.75
CA LEU A 193 28.14 -12.56 6.30
C LEU A 193 27.22 -13.53 5.54
N LYS A 194 27.77 -14.39 4.68
CA LYS A 194 27.00 -15.45 4.01
C LYS A 194 26.39 -16.43 5.01
N ALA A 195 27.16 -16.87 6.01
CA ALA A 195 26.66 -17.79 7.03
C ALA A 195 25.55 -17.16 7.89
N GLU A 196 25.65 -15.86 8.20
CA GLU A 196 24.59 -15.11 8.88
C GLU A 196 23.34 -14.96 8.01
N HIS A 197 23.52 -14.61 6.74
CA HIS A 197 22.43 -14.51 5.77
C HIS A 197 21.66 -15.84 5.64
N GLU A 198 22.38 -16.96 5.56
CA GLU A 198 21.76 -18.29 5.49
C GLU A 198 20.98 -18.64 6.78
N ARG A 199 21.51 -18.31 7.96
CA ARG A 199 20.77 -18.44 9.23
C ARG A 199 19.50 -17.59 9.25
N VAL A 200 19.55 -16.38 8.72
CA VAL A 200 18.40 -15.47 8.64
C VAL A 200 17.35 -16.03 7.69
N LEU A 201 17.75 -16.53 6.51
CA LEU A 201 16.86 -17.21 5.57
C LEU A 201 16.16 -18.42 6.20
N GLU A 202 16.89 -19.24 6.96
CA GLU A 202 16.32 -20.40 7.63
C GLU A 202 15.26 -19.98 8.67
N LYS A 203 15.54 -18.93 9.45
CA LYS A 203 14.58 -18.36 10.41
C LYS A 203 13.33 -17.83 9.70
N PHE A 204 13.49 -17.11 8.59
CA PHE A 204 12.37 -16.62 7.79
C PHE A 204 11.54 -17.75 7.17
N SER A 205 12.18 -18.85 6.74
CA SER A 205 11.47 -20.04 6.28
C SER A 205 10.61 -20.63 7.38
N LYS A 206 11.18 -20.86 8.57
CA LYS A 206 10.45 -21.40 9.72
C LYS A 206 9.28 -20.50 10.15
N LEU A 207 9.47 -19.17 10.15
CA LEU A 207 8.42 -18.21 10.48
C LEU A 207 7.29 -18.24 9.44
N ARG A 208 7.65 -18.26 8.15
CA ARG A 208 6.69 -18.38 7.05
C ARG A 208 5.86 -19.66 7.17
N ASP A 209 6.50 -20.80 7.44
CA ASP A 209 5.80 -22.08 7.62
C ASP A 209 4.87 -22.06 8.84
N ALA A 210 5.28 -21.42 9.94
CA ALA A 210 4.45 -21.23 11.11
C ALA A 210 3.21 -20.35 10.81
N LEU A 211 3.40 -19.25 10.06
CA LEU A 211 2.31 -18.38 9.63
C LEU A 211 1.34 -19.08 8.69
N TYR A 212 1.83 -19.91 7.75
CA TYR A 212 0.96 -20.70 6.89
C TYR A 212 0.09 -21.67 7.70
N LYS A 213 0.68 -22.37 8.68
CA LYS A 213 -0.07 -23.26 9.59
C LYS A 213 -1.07 -22.52 10.46
N GLU A 214 -0.75 -21.31 10.91
CA GLU A 214 -1.68 -20.49 11.69
C GLU A 214 -2.85 -20.00 10.83
N ARG A 215 -2.58 -19.60 9.58
CA ARG A 215 -3.61 -19.23 8.61
C ARG A 215 -4.54 -20.39 8.27
N GLU A 216 -4.00 -21.59 8.10
CA GLU A 216 -4.78 -22.81 7.86
C GLU A 216 -5.71 -23.09 9.05
N LYS A 217 -5.20 -23.04 10.28
CA LYS A 217 -6.02 -23.19 11.49
C LYS A 217 -7.09 -22.10 11.63
N ALA A 218 -6.78 -20.87 11.24
CA ALA A 218 -7.75 -19.78 11.25
C ALA A 218 -8.87 -20.02 10.24
N ALA A 219 -8.55 -20.49 9.03
CA ALA A 219 -9.54 -20.87 8.02
C ALA A 219 -10.43 -22.02 8.51
N GLU A 220 -9.86 -23.07 9.10
CA GLU A 220 -10.65 -24.16 9.70
C GLU A 220 -11.59 -23.69 10.82
N ALA A 221 -11.16 -22.69 11.60
CA ALA A 221 -11.98 -22.11 12.66
C ALA A 221 -13.13 -21.27 12.10
N GLU A 222 -12.88 -20.52 11.03
CA GLU A 222 -13.90 -19.74 10.31
C GLU A 222 -14.94 -20.67 9.66
N ASP A 223 -14.51 -21.72 8.99
CA ASP A 223 -15.41 -22.74 8.42
C ASP A 223 -16.30 -23.37 9.49
N ARG A 224 -15.73 -23.70 10.66
CA ARG A 224 -16.49 -24.22 11.80
C ARG A 224 -17.51 -23.21 12.32
N ALA A 225 -17.14 -21.93 12.37
CA ALA A 225 -18.04 -20.85 12.79
C ALA A 225 -19.19 -20.67 11.79
N CYS A 226 -18.91 -20.66 10.49
CA CYS A 226 -19.93 -20.59 9.43
C CYS A 226 -20.90 -21.78 9.48
N GLN A 227 -20.39 -22.99 9.72
CA GLN A 227 -21.24 -24.18 9.89
C GLN A 227 -22.14 -24.04 11.13
N ALA A 228 -21.59 -23.57 12.26
CA ALA A 228 -22.35 -23.33 13.48
C ALA A 228 -23.43 -22.24 13.29
N GLU A 229 -23.10 -21.14 12.61
CA GLU A 229 -24.04 -20.08 12.26
C GLU A 229 -25.16 -20.60 11.33
N THR A 230 -24.81 -21.41 10.34
CA THR A 230 -25.78 -22.03 9.43
C THR A 230 -26.74 -22.96 10.18
N LEU A 231 -26.24 -23.74 11.14
CA LEU A 231 -27.07 -24.61 11.97
C LEU A 231 -27.94 -23.81 12.95
N ALA A 232 -27.41 -22.73 13.54
CA ALA A 232 -28.18 -21.84 14.41
C ALA A 232 -29.28 -21.08 13.64
N GLY A 233 -28.99 -20.60 12.44
CA GLY A 233 -29.92 -19.86 11.58
C GLY A 233 -31.03 -20.71 10.97
N LYS A 234 -30.78 -22.00 10.73
CA LYS A 234 -31.80 -22.96 10.26
C LYS A 234 -32.74 -23.42 11.38
N GLY A 235 -32.38 -23.20 12.65
CA GLY A 235 -33.12 -23.72 13.80
C GLY A 235 -33.16 -25.26 13.84
N SER A 236 -33.78 -25.83 14.85
CA SER A 236 -33.91 -27.30 15.01
C SER A 236 -34.95 -27.93 14.07
N PHE A 237 -35.06 -27.45 12.82
CA PHE A 237 -35.97 -27.98 11.83
C PHE A 237 -35.37 -29.25 11.23
N ASN A 238 -35.96 -30.39 11.56
CA ASN A 238 -35.58 -31.68 10.99
C ASN A 238 -36.74 -32.19 10.12
N SER A 239 -36.51 -32.34 8.81
CA SER A 239 -37.55 -32.74 7.85
C SER A 239 -38.04 -34.18 8.03
N GLU A 240 -37.25 -35.03 8.70
CA GLU A 240 -37.62 -36.42 8.98
C GLU A 240 -38.57 -36.53 10.18
N THR A 241 -38.44 -35.65 11.17
CA THR A 241 -39.25 -35.67 12.40
C THR A 241 -40.35 -34.60 12.42
N THR A 242 -40.31 -33.61 11.52
CA THR A 242 -41.19 -32.44 11.55
C THR A 242 -41.84 -32.24 10.18
N ARG A 243 -43.16 -32.35 10.10
CA ARG A 243 -43.95 -32.02 8.90
C ARG A 243 -44.61 -30.66 9.05
N VAL A 244 -44.61 -29.87 7.98
CA VAL A 244 -45.26 -28.57 7.94
C VAL A 244 -46.78 -28.76 7.82
N LEU A 245 -47.50 -28.47 8.90
CA LEU A 245 -48.96 -28.46 8.94
C LEU A 245 -49.46 -27.10 8.44
N HIS A 246 -49.97 -27.07 7.20
CA HIS A 246 -50.66 -25.92 6.65
C HIS A 246 -52.10 -25.90 7.18
N LEU A 247 -52.32 -25.20 8.28
CA LEU A 247 -53.65 -24.99 8.84
C LEU A 247 -54.40 -23.98 7.97
N GLN A 248 -55.57 -24.36 7.46
CA GLN A 248 -56.46 -23.47 6.68
C GLN A 248 -56.87 -22.24 7.50
N GLU A 249 -57.04 -22.43 8.82
CA GLU A 249 -57.17 -21.37 9.79
C GLU A 249 -56.09 -21.56 10.87
N ASN A 250 -55.07 -20.69 10.84
CA ASN A 250 -54.02 -20.73 11.82
C ASN A 250 -54.50 -20.05 13.13
N PRO A 251 -54.60 -20.79 14.25
CA PRO A 251 -55.10 -20.23 15.52
C PRO A 251 -54.20 -19.12 16.07
N MET A 252 -52.90 -19.13 15.75
CA MET A 252 -52.01 -18.00 16.05
C MET A 252 -52.37 -16.76 15.24
N MET A 253 -52.69 -16.92 13.95
CA MET A 253 -53.15 -15.81 13.12
C MET A 253 -54.52 -15.30 13.56
N ALA A 254 -55.41 -16.17 14.04
CA ALA A 254 -56.71 -15.76 14.60
C ALA A 254 -56.53 -14.93 15.87
N ALA A 255 -55.70 -15.38 16.82
CA ALA A 255 -55.39 -14.63 18.04
C ALA A 255 -54.70 -13.29 17.75
N VAL A 256 -53.85 -13.24 16.73
CA VAL A 256 -53.20 -12.01 16.26
C VAL A 256 -54.21 -11.07 15.60
N ARG A 257 -55.13 -11.58 14.75
CA ARG A 257 -56.21 -10.78 14.16
C ARG A 257 -57.14 -10.21 15.22
N GLU A 258 -57.54 -10.99 16.22
CA GLU A 258 -58.40 -10.53 17.32
C GLU A 258 -57.74 -9.40 18.13
N LYS A 259 -56.42 -9.51 18.38
CA LYS A 259 -55.65 -8.41 18.99
C LYS A 259 -55.64 -7.16 18.12
N TYR A 260 -55.44 -7.30 16.81
CA TYR A 260 -55.49 -6.14 15.91
C TYR A 260 -56.90 -5.55 15.80
N GLU A 261 -57.96 -6.37 15.79
CA GLU A 261 -59.34 -5.91 15.73
C GLU A 261 -59.75 -5.16 17.00
N THR A 262 -59.31 -5.62 18.16
CA THR A 262 -59.53 -4.92 19.44
C THR A 262 -58.74 -3.61 19.51
N GLU A 263 -57.49 -3.58 19.02
CA GLU A 263 -56.70 -2.34 18.93
C GLU A 263 -57.30 -1.34 17.92
N ILE A 264 -57.78 -1.82 16.77
CA ILE A 264 -58.49 -1.00 15.78
C ILE A 264 -59.78 -0.44 16.36
N ARG A 265 -60.54 -1.23 17.13
CA ARG A 265 -61.77 -0.77 17.78
C ARG A 265 -61.48 0.31 18.82
N ALA A 266 -60.49 0.10 19.68
CA ALA A 266 -60.05 1.07 20.68
C ALA A 266 -59.55 2.38 20.03
N LEU A 267 -58.79 2.28 18.93
CA LEU A 267 -58.34 3.45 18.17
C LEU A 267 -59.50 4.19 17.50
N LYS A 268 -60.52 3.48 17.01
CA LYS A 268 -61.73 4.10 16.45
C LYS A 268 -62.55 4.84 17.51
N GLU A 269 -62.72 4.25 18.70
CA GLU A 269 -63.36 4.93 19.83
C GLU A 269 -62.59 6.18 20.26
N ALA A 270 -61.26 6.09 20.39
CA ALA A 270 -60.42 7.25 20.73
C ALA A 270 -60.45 8.37 19.67
N ILE A 271 -60.60 8.02 18.38
CA ILE A 271 -60.78 8.99 17.30
C ILE A 271 -62.16 9.65 17.37
N GLU A 272 -63.22 8.89 17.66
CA GLU A 272 -64.56 9.44 17.85
C GLU A 272 -64.64 10.35 19.09
N GLU A 273 -63.95 9.98 20.17
CA GLU A 273 -63.82 10.81 21.38
C GLU A 273 -63.06 12.11 21.08
N MET A 274 -61.91 12.04 20.38
CA MET A 274 -61.20 13.25 19.92
C MET A 274 -62.00 14.09 18.91
N LYS A 275 -62.82 13.48 18.06
CA LYS A 275 -63.73 14.19 17.14
C LYS A 275 -64.86 14.89 17.88
N ALA A 276 -65.42 14.24 18.90
CA ALA A 276 -66.43 14.84 19.77
C ALA A 276 -65.85 16.02 20.57
N GLU A 277 -64.63 15.89 21.09
CA GLU A 277 -63.91 16.95 21.80
C GLU A 277 -63.50 18.12 20.90
N SER A 278 -63.18 17.87 19.62
CA SER A 278 -62.86 18.91 18.63
C SER A 278 -64.09 19.59 18.03
N SER A 279 -65.28 18.97 18.09
CA SER A 279 -66.57 19.58 17.73
C SER A 279 -67.07 20.59 18.77
N ALA A 280 -66.67 20.44 20.05
CA ALA A 280 -67.06 21.34 21.15
C ALA A 280 -66.23 22.65 21.25
N LYS A 281 -65.14 22.80 20.48
CA LYS A 281 -64.33 24.03 20.43
C LYS A 281 -64.22 24.52 18.98
N GLY A 282 -65.06 25.49 18.65
CA GLY A 282 -65.14 26.08 17.31
C GLY A 282 -63.85 26.72 16.80
N SER A 283 -63.55 26.42 15.53
CA SER A 283 -62.97 27.27 14.49
C SER A 283 -61.82 28.22 14.87
N THR A 284 -60.59 27.91 14.38
CA THR A 284 -59.78 28.82 13.53
C THR A 284 -58.57 28.08 12.92
N SER A 285 -58.51 28.11 11.59
CA SER A 285 -57.36 28.04 10.66
C SER A 285 -56.18 27.08 10.94
N THR A 286 -56.05 26.09 10.05
CA THR A 286 -54.81 25.69 9.35
C THR A 286 -53.48 25.85 10.09
N LYS A 287 -53.02 24.75 10.69
CA LYS A 287 -51.65 24.20 10.53
C LYS A 287 -51.64 22.83 11.20
N THR A 288 -51.49 21.80 10.38
CA THR A 288 -51.26 20.41 10.78
C THR A 288 -49.99 20.27 11.63
N PRO A 289 -50.03 19.51 12.74
CA PRO A 289 -48.91 18.68 13.13
C PRO A 289 -49.33 17.19 13.21
N PRO A 290 -48.50 16.25 12.74
CA PRO A 290 -48.83 14.83 12.70
C PRO A 290 -48.52 14.15 14.04
N SER A 291 -49.39 13.24 14.48
CA SER A 291 -49.11 12.35 15.61
C SER A 291 -49.68 10.96 15.36
N GLY A 292 -48.97 10.15 14.57
CA GLY A 292 -49.04 8.69 14.62
C GLY A 292 -47.93 8.17 15.54
N LYS A 293 -48.18 8.12 16.85
CA LYS A 293 -47.20 7.73 17.87
C LYS A 293 -47.32 6.24 18.22
N LYS A 294 -46.73 5.38 17.39
CA LYS A 294 -46.20 4.08 17.85
C LYS A 294 -45.16 3.48 16.89
N ASP A 295 -45.26 3.78 15.59
CA ASP A 295 -44.22 3.44 14.60
C ASP A 295 -43.21 4.57 14.32
N THR A 296 -43.42 5.75 14.92
CA THR A 296 -42.54 6.91 14.73
C THR A 296 -41.21 6.80 15.44
N ILE A 297 -41.02 6.00 16.50
CA ILE A 297 -39.72 6.01 17.20
C ILE A 297 -38.66 5.32 16.33
N SER A 298 -38.96 4.14 15.80
CA SER A 298 -38.07 3.42 14.87
C SER A 298 -37.93 4.14 13.53
N SER A 299 -39.00 4.74 13.01
CA SER A 299 -38.98 5.52 11.76
C SER A 299 -38.23 6.86 11.89
N LEU A 300 -38.41 7.59 12.99
CA LEU A 300 -37.66 8.83 13.27
C LEU A 300 -36.20 8.51 13.52
N ASP A 301 -35.87 7.42 14.20
CA ASP A 301 -34.50 7.02 14.41
C ASP A 301 -33.84 6.54 13.11
N ALA A 302 -34.57 5.82 12.24
CA ALA A 302 -34.08 5.47 10.90
C ALA A 302 -33.91 6.71 9.99
N GLN A 303 -34.84 7.67 10.03
CA GLN A 303 -34.72 8.92 9.28
C GLN A 303 -33.58 9.80 9.80
N LYS A 304 -33.41 9.91 11.12
CA LYS A 304 -32.27 10.60 11.74
C LYS A 304 -30.96 9.89 11.45
N LEU A 305 -30.93 8.55 11.44
CA LEU A 305 -29.76 7.77 11.06
C LEU A 305 -29.41 7.99 9.59
N HIS A 306 -30.40 7.94 8.69
CA HIS A 306 -30.21 8.27 7.28
C HIS A 306 -29.75 9.71 7.08
N GLN A 307 -30.26 10.66 7.88
CA GLN A 307 -29.84 12.06 7.83
C GLN A 307 -28.39 12.22 8.32
N ARG A 308 -28.03 11.57 9.43
CA ARG A 308 -26.65 11.55 9.96
C ARG A 308 -25.69 10.89 8.97
N LEU A 309 -26.11 9.81 8.32
CA LEU A 309 -25.33 9.11 7.31
C LEU A 309 -25.15 9.97 6.05
N LYS A 310 -26.20 10.63 5.56
CA LYS A 310 -26.09 11.59 4.45
C LYS A 310 -25.17 12.76 4.80
N GLN A 311 -25.25 13.25 6.05
CA GLN A 311 -24.40 14.33 6.53
C GLN A 311 -22.94 13.87 6.61
N SER A 312 -22.66 12.68 7.18
CA SER A 312 -21.30 12.14 7.24
C SER A 312 -20.72 11.89 5.85
N PHE A 313 -21.52 11.37 4.91
CA PHE A 313 -21.08 11.22 3.52
C PHE A 313 -20.81 12.57 2.86
N LYS A 314 -21.66 13.57 3.09
CA LYS A 314 -21.45 14.92 2.56
C LYS A 314 -20.17 15.54 3.11
N GLU A 315 -19.89 15.37 4.39
CA GLU A 315 -18.66 15.84 5.05
C GLU A 315 -17.43 15.09 4.53
N GLN A 316 -17.49 13.76 4.42
CA GLN A 316 -16.39 12.97 3.86
C GLN A 316 -16.10 13.33 2.40
N ILE A 317 -17.12 13.50 1.57
CA ILE A 317 -16.96 13.92 0.17
C ILE A 317 -16.40 15.35 0.11
N ALA A 318 -16.85 16.26 0.97
CA ALA A 318 -16.32 17.61 1.04
C ALA A 318 -14.82 17.62 1.42
N MET A 319 -14.44 16.89 2.48
CA MET A 319 -13.04 16.74 2.89
C MET A 319 -12.18 16.09 1.80
N PHE A 320 -12.70 15.07 1.13
CA PHE A 320 -12.00 14.44 0.00
C PHE A 320 -11.78 15.41 -1.15
N ARG A 321 -12.82 16.16 -1.54
CA ARG A 321 -12.72 17.17 -2.61
C ARG A 321 -11.77 18.30 -2.26
N GLU A 322 -11.76 18.73 -1.01
CA GLU A 322 -10.79 19.71 -0.50
C GLU A 322 -9.36 19.16 -0.53
N GLY A 323 -9.16 17.90 -0.12
CA GLY A 323 -7.87 17.22 -0.24
C GLY A 323 -7.39 17.13 -1.69
N VAL A 324 -8.26 16.72 -2.62
CA VAL A 324 -7.93 16.69 -4.06
C VAL A 324 -7.59 18.09 -4.58
N TYR A 325 -8.34 19.12 -4.19
CA TYR A 325 -8.08 20.51 -4.58
C TYR A 325 -6.71 20.98 -4.09
N LEU A 326 -6.35 20.73 -2.83
CA LEU A 326 -5.06 21.13 -2.27
C LEU A 326 -3.89 20.35 -2.88
N LEU A 327 -4.08 19.07 -3.21
CA LEU A 327 -3.03 18.21 -3.76
C LEU A 327 -2.77 18.46 -5.25
N THR A 328 -3.82 18.70 -6.03
CA THR A 328 -3.74 18.77 -7.50
C THR A 328 -3.92 20.17 -8.07
N GLY A 329 -4.41 21.11 -7.25
CA GLY A 329 -4.82 22.44 -7.70
C GLY A 329 -6.16 22.45 -8.45
N TYR A 330 -6.90 21.34 -8.52
CA TYR A 330 -8.14 21.24 -9.28
C TYR A 330 -9.38 21.09 -8.41
N LYS A 331 -10.35 21.98 -8.60
CA LYS A 331 -11.67 21.89 -8.01
C LYS A 331 -12.57 21.10 -8.93
N VAL A 332 -12.92 19.87 -8.51
CA VAL A 332 -13.79 18.95 -9.27
C VAL A 332 -15.20 18.97 -8.68
N ASP A 333 -16.19 19.34 -9.50
CA ASP A 333 -17.62 19.32 -9.21
C ASP A 333 -18.32 18.28 -10.10
N MET A 334 -19.20 17.45 -9.53
CA MET A 334 -19.94 16.41 -10.28
C MET A 334 -21.41 16.81 -10.45
N PHE A 335 -21.90 16.69 -11.67
CA PHE A 335 -23.29 16.95 -12.06
C PHE A 335 -23.93 15.66 -12.58
N VAL A 336 -25.10 15.29 -12.03
CA VAL A 336 -25.82 14.05 -12.36
C VAL A 336 -27.12 14.34 -13.15
N ASP A 337 -27.31 15.58 -13.60
CA ASP A 337 -28.57 16.03 -14.23
C ASP A 337 -28.82 15.48 -15.64
N SER A 338 -27.90 14.67 -16.18
CA SER A 338 -27.97 14.08 -17.52
C SER A 338 -27.80 12.57 -17.45
N ASP A 339 -28.17 11.88 -18.54
CA ASP A 339 -27.98 10.44 -18.79
C ASP A 339 -26.58 9.89 -18.40
N ARG A 340 -25.56 10.77 -18.35
CA ARG A 340 -24.21 10.45 -17.89
C ARG A 340 -23.68 11.50 -16.92
N PRO A 341 -22.95 11.09 -15.86
CA PRO A 341 -22.33 12.02 -14.93
C PRO A 341 -21.29 12.88 -15.65
N ARG A 342 -21.34 14.20 -15.39
CA ARG A 342 -20.39 15.18 -15.92
C ARG A 342 -19.56 15.75 -14.78
N TYR A 343 -18.31 16.06 -15.07
CA TYR A 343 -17.37 16.66 -14.12
C TYR A 343 -16.94 18.02 -14.62
N LYS A 344 -17.20 19.06 -13.82
CA LYS A 344 -16.64 20.40 -14.01
C LYS A 344 -15.35 20.48 -13.22
N VAL A 345 -14.27 20.78 -13.91
CA VAL A 345 -12.93 20.88 -13.34
C VAL A 345 -12.42 22.29 -13.52
N ARG A 346 -12.20 23.00 -12.41
CA ARG A 346 -11.65 24.35 -12.39
C ARG A 346 -10.24 24.32 -11.80
N SER A 347 -9.29 24.96 -12.48
CA SER A 347 -7.93 25.14 -11.96
C SER A 347 -7.89 26.23 -10.89
N MET A 348 -7.05 26.07 -9.87
CA MET A 348 -6.74 27.14 -8.91
C MET A 348 -6.07 28.36 -9.55
N PHE A 349 -5.43 28.15 -10.70
CA PHE A 349 -4.74 29.19 -11.48
C PHE A 349 -5.59 29.70 -12.66
N SER A 350 -6.92 29.61 -12.55
CA SER A 350 -7.83 30.16 -13.57
C SER A 350 -7.92 31.69 -13.43
N GLU A 351 -7.83 32.42 -14.54
CA GLU A 351 -7.94 33.88 -14.54
C GLU A 351 -9.39 34.35 -14.52
N GLN A 352 -10.31 33.61 -15.15
CA GLN A 352 -11.74 33.92 -15.19
C GLN A 352 -12.58 32.88 -14.40
N GLU A 353 -13.67 33.33 -13.77
CA GLU A 353 -14.57 32.43 -13.01
C GLU A 353 -15.24 31.35 -13.89
N ASP A 354 -15.36 31.66 -15.18
CA ASP A 354 -15.92 30.83 -16.23
C ASP A 354 -14.89 29.91 -16.90
N ASP A 355 -13.61 30.00 -16.54
CA ASP A 355 -12.57 29.08 -17.03
C ASP A 355 -12.70 27.72 -16.34
N HIS A 356 -13.34 26.78 -17.04
CA HIS A 356 -13.52 25.42 -16.57
C HIS A 356 -13.45 24.41 -17.71
N LEU A 357 -12.93 23.23 -17.39
CA LEU A 357 -12.98 22.06 -18.25
C LEU A 357 -14.17 21.20 -17.85
N MET A 358 -14.82 20.62 -18.85
CA MET A 358 -15.93 19.69 -18.62
C MET A 358 -15.55 18.31 -19.15
N PHE A 359 -15.75 17.28 -18.33
CA PHE A 359 -15.50 15.89 -18.69
C PHE A 359 -16.76 15.06 -18.53
N VAL A 360 -16.94 14.04 -19.34
CA VAL A 360 -18.09 13.12 -19.30
C VAL A 360 -17.60 11.68 -19.39
N TRP A 361 -18.30 10.78 -18.73
CA TRP A 361 -18.06 9.35 -18.92
C TRP A 361 -18.33 8.94 -20.38
N PRO A 362 -17.39 8.23 -21.04
CA PRO A 362 -17.59 7.79 -22.42
C PRO A 362 -18.78 6.83 -22.53
N LYS A 363 -19.41 6.77 -23.70
CA LYS A 363 -20.52 5.84 -23.95
C LYS A 363 -19.94 4.44 -24.13
N THR A 364 -20.05 3.58 -23.13
CA THR A 364 -19.87 2.15 -23.35
C THR A 364 -21.06 1.63 -24.16
N LYS A 365 -20.77 1.13 -25.36
CA LYS A 365 -21.78 0.37 -26.11
C LYS A 365 -21.97 -0.99 -25.41
N PRO A 366 -23.20 -1.49 -25.29
CA PRO A 366 -23.43 -2.83 -24.75
C PRO A 366 -22.73 -3.86 -25.66
N GLY A 367 -21.68 -4.50 -25.16
CA GLY A 367 -20.90 -5.53 -25.88
C GLY A 367 -19.41 -5.21 -26.10
N GLU A 368 -18.93 -4.04 -25.71
CA GLU A 368 -17.51 -3.66 -25.78
C GLU A 368 -16.97 -3.48 -24.35
N ASP A 369 -16.71 -4.61 -23.68
CA ASP A 369 -16.03 -4.66 -22.37
C ASP A 369 -14.51 -4.42 -22.54
N GLU A 370 -14.14 -3.30 -23.15
CA GLU A 370 -12.80 -2.74 -22.98
C GLU A 370 -12.87 -1.67 -21.90
N GLY A 371 -12.20 -1.95 -20.77
CA GLY A 371 -12.21 -1.10 -19.59
C GLY A 371 -12.06 0.38 -19.95
N VAL A 372 -13.07 1.17 -19.58
CA VAL A 372 -13.06 2.62 -19.76
C VAL A 372 -11.87 3.18 -18.99
N THR A 373 -10.81 3.54 -19.72
CA THR A 373 -9.53 4.00 -19.17
C THR A 373 -9.43 5.52 -19.08
N SER A 374 -10.35 6.27 -19.70
CA SER A 374 -10.30 7.74 -19.73
C SER A 374 -11.69 8.39 -19.87
N LEU A 375 -11.80 9.64 -19.38
CA LEU A 375 -13.00 10.48 -19.53
C LEU A 375 -12.93 11.29 -20.83
N ASP A 376 -14.07 11.49 -21.49
CA ASP A 376 -14.16 12.34 -22.68
C ASP A 376 -14.24 13.80 -22.28
N MET A 377 -13.38 14.65 -22.84
CA MET A 377 -13.44 16.10 -22.67
C MET A 377 -14.52 16.70 -23.57
N LEU A 378 -15.32 17.61 -23.04
CA LEU A 378 -16.25 18.42 -23.82
C LEU A 378 -15.59 19.71 -24.30
N ASP A 379 -16.04 20.19 -25.45
CA ASP A 379 -15.64 21.47 -26.02
C ASP A 379 -16.15 22.63 -25.16
N THR A 380 -15.29 23.06 -24.23
CA THR A 380 -15.44 24.27 -23.42
C THR A 380 -14.55 25.38 -23.99
N GLU A 381 -14.82 26.63 -23.65
CA GLU A 381 -14.03 27.77 -24.15
C GLU A 381 -12.54 27.63 -23.80
N LEU A 382 -12.25 27.23 -22.56
CA LEU A 382 -10.89 26.92 -22.10
C LEU A 382 -10.28 25.74 -22.89
N ALA A 383 -11.04 24.67 -23.17
CA ALA A 383 -10.54 23.56 -24.00
C ALA A 383 -10.22 24.03 -25.44
N GLN A 384 -11.01 24.94 -25.99
CA GLN A 384 -10.74 25.54 -27.31
C GLN A 384 -9.49 26.44 -27.29
N GLN A 385 -9.29 27.22 -26.23
CA GLN A 385 -8.07 28.02 -26.08
C GLN A 385 -6.83 27.15 -25.91
N LEU A 386 -6.91 26.10 -25.09
CA LEU A 386 -5.82 25.15 -24.86
C LEU A 386 -5.51 24.34 -26.13
N SER A 387 -6.50 23.95 -26.93
CA SER A 387 -6.25 23.27 -28.20
C SER A 387 -5.62 24.16 -29.27
N LYS A 388 -5.88 25.48 -29.24
CA LYS A 388 -5.29 26.45 -30.17
C LYS A 388 -3.89 26.91 -29.75
N THR A 389 -3.67 27.10 -28.45
CA THR A 389 -2.48 27.77 -27.91
C THR A 389 -1.46 26.78 -27.36
N SER A 390 -1.92 25.64 -26.85
CA SER A 390 -1.10 24.73 -26.06
C SER A 390 -0.86 23.39 -26.76
N SER A 391 0.38 22.90 -26.67
CA SER A 391 0.71 21.53 -27.06
C SER A 391 0.13 20.49 -26.09
N SER A 392 -0.46 20.91 -24.95
CA SER A 392 -1.01 20.03 -23.93
C SER A 392 -2.07 19.06 -24.47
N ILE A 393 -2.89 19.48 -25.45
CA ILE A 393 -3.93 18.63 -26.04
C ILE A 393 -3.38 17.35 -26.70
N GLN A 394 -2.08 17.32 -27.02
CA GLN A 394 -1.39 16.14 -27.54
C GLN A 394 -1.36 14.99 -26.53
N TYR A 395 -1.39 15.26 -25.21
CA TYR A 395 -1.40 14.22 -24.17
C TYR A 395 -2.70 13.42 -24.15
N ILE A 396 -3.83 14.04 -24.51
CA ILE A 396 -5.11 13.34 -24.67
C ILE A 396 -5.16 12.64 -26.02
N THR A 397 -4.80 13.33 -27.10
CA THR A 397 -4.99 12.80 -28.47
C THR A 397 -3.99 11.71 -28.84
N LYS A 398 -2.70 11.86 -28.51
CA LYS A 398 -1.64 10.89 -28.86
C LYS A 398 -1.43 9.84 -27.77
N PHE A 399 -1.38 10.26 -26.52
CA PHE A 399 -0.98 9.40 -25.40
C PHE A 399 -2.15 8.87 -24.57
N LYS A 400 -3.39 9.33 -24.84
CA LYS A 400 -4.62 8.95 -24.12
C LYS A 400 -4.48 9.07 -22.59
N SER A 401 -3.66 10.01 -22.12
CA SER A 401 -3.34 10.19 -20.70
C SER A 401 -3.93 11.49 -20.19
N LEU A 402 -5.07 11.37 -19.52
CA LEU A 402 -5.72 12.50 -18.85
C LEU A 402 -4.83 13.09 -17.73
N PRO A 403 -4.16 12.29 -16.86
CA PRO A 403 -3.28 12.86 -15.84
C PRO A 403 -2.12 13.68 -16.42
N ALA A 404 -1.48 13.21 -17.49
CA ALA A 404 -0.39 13.95 -18.14
C ALA A 404 -0.88 15.28 -18.74
N PHE A 405 -2.08 15.27 -19.35
CA PHE A 405 -2.73 16.48 -19.83
C PHE A 405 -2.99 17.48 -18.69
N MET A 406 -3.62 17.04 -17.60
CA MET A 406 -3.96 17.93 -16.48
C MET A 406 -2.69 18.53 -15.86
N SER A 407 -1.64 17.75 -15.65
CA SER A 407 -0.36 18.30 -15.13
C SER A 407 0.25 19.35 -16.06
N SER A 408 0.22 19.12 -17.37
CA SER A 408 0.72 20.08 -18.37
C SER A 408 -0.06 21.40 -18.33
N VAL A 409 -1.39 21.31 -18.22
CA VAL A 409 -2.26 22.49 -18.10
C VAL A 409 -2.01 23.23 -16.79
N THR A 410 -1.79 22.53 -15.67
CA THR A 410 -1.43 23.17 -14.40
C THR A 410 -0.15 23.98 -14.52
N LEU A 411 0.91 23.40 -15.12
CA LEU A 411 2.19 24.08 -15.31
C LEU A 411 2.04 25.32 -16.19
N GLU A 412 1.32 25.23 -17.30
CA GLU A 412 1.12 26.37 -18.20
C GLU A 412 0.30 27.50 -17.54
N LEU A 413 -0.77 27.17 -16.82
CA LEU A 413 -1.57 28.18 -16.11
C LEU A 413 -0.78 28.81 -14.96
N PHE A 414 0.02 28.01 -14.24
CA PHE A 414 0.92 28.51 -13.21
C PHE A 414 1.98 29.45 -13.79
N GLU A 415 2.58 29.11 -14.93
CA GLU A 415 3.55 29.96 -15.62
C GLU A 415 2.91 31.29 -16.04
N LYS A 416 1.72 31.27 -16.64
CA LYS A 416 1.01 32.50 -17.03
C LYS A 416 0.74 33.38 -15.81
N GLN A 417 0.22 32.81 -14.73
CA GLN A 417 -0.07 33.57 -13.51
C GLN A 417 1.20 34.11 -12.82
N THR A 418 2.32 33.39 -12.87
CA THR A 418 3.54 33.76 -12.14
C THR A 418 4.47 34.67 -12.94
N PHE A 419 4.53 34.51 -14.27
CA PHE A 419 5.45 35.26 -15.14
C PHE A 419 4.80 36.43 -15.89
N MET A 420 3.47 36.57 -15.89
CA MET A 420 2.77 37.75 -16.45
C MET A 420 2.32 38.76 -15.37
N GLY A 421 2.77 38.58 -14.12
CA GLY A 421 2.60 39.54 -13.01
C GLY A 421 3.62 40.66 -13.00
#